data_AF-A0A7C3DH02-F1
#
_entry.id   AF-A0A7C3DH02-F1
#
_cell.length_a   1.000
_cell.length_b   1.000
_cell.length_c   1.000
_cell.angle_alpha   90.00
_cell.angle_beta   90.00
_cell.angle_gamma   90.00
#
_symmetry.space_group_name_H-M   'P 1'
#
loop_
_entity.id
_entity.type
_entity.pdbx_description
1 polymer ?
#
loop_
_entity_poly.entity_id
_entity_poly.type
_entity_poly.pdbx_seq_one_letter_code
_entity_poly.pdbx_strand_id
1 'polypeptide(L)'
;MTEQDLEKQLAEINRKLDLVTNQLALQQRRQREAQELKEDLGRIATDVFQTAVVELDEVAHHFDASDLWYLGKKLLRNVRNLARTLDQLESANDFFQDAKPIAREAFFDLLYTLDELDRKGYFAFFSELLKVLDRVVTSFTVDDVRLLGENIVTILTTVRNLTQPDMLEAINNAVSVYKNLTISVEQEISYRRLLKEFRTPEMRRGLAFGIQFLKNLAANENKSADGTELTEADTEELAHAN
;
A
#
# COMPACT_ATOMS: atom_id res chain seq x y z
N MET A 1 1.58 44.54 -49.94
CA MET A 1 1.87 43.41 -49.05
C MET A 1 3.38 43.28 -49.00
N THR A 2 3.98 43.42 -47.82
CA THR A 2 5.43 43.36 -47.66
C THR A 2 5.87 41.90 -47.49
N GLU A 3 7.09 41.58 -47.90
CA GLU A 3 7.70 40.24 -47.80
C GLU A 3 7.65 39.69 -46.35
N GLN A 4 7.74 40.57 -45.36
CA GLN A 4 7.59 40.27 -43.94
C GLN A 4 6.19 39.77 -43.54
N ASP A 5 5.13 40.22 -44.20
CA ASP A 5 3.77 39.75 -43.92
C ASP A 5 3.57 38.32 -44.47
N LEU A 6 4.20 37.99 -45.60
CA LEU A 6 4.20 36.64 -46.17
C LEU A 6 4.98 35.64 -45.30
N GLU A 7 6.15 36.03 -44.79
CA GLU A 7 6.93 35.20 -43.86
C GLU A 7 6.17 34.92 -42.56
N LYS A 8 5.48 35.92 -42.00
CA LYS A 8 4.64 35.74 -40.81
C LYS A 8 3.46 34.80 -41.08
N GLN A 9 2.80 34.93 -42.22
CA GLN A 9 1.71 34.04 -42.61
C GLN A 9 2.20 32.60 -42.81
N LEU A 10 3.35 32.40 -43.44
CA LEU A 10 3.95 31.07 -43.61
C LEU A 10 4.34 30.43 -42.27
N ALA A 11 4.91 31.21 -41.35
CA ALA A 11 5.22 30.74 -39.99
C ALA A 11 3.94 30.36 -39.21
N GLU A 12 2.88 31.14 -39.33
CA GLU A 12 1.59 30.84 -38.69
C GLU A 12 0.93 29.60 -39.29
N ILE A 13 1.01 29.41 -40.60
CA ILE A 13 0.50 28.23 -41.30
C ILE A 13 1.29 26.98 -40.87
N ASN A 14 2.62 27.03 -40.83
CA ASN A 14 3.43 25.91 -40.36
C ASN A 14 3.06 25.53 -38.92
N ARG A 15 2.89 26.52 -38.04
CA ARG A 15 2.47 26.26 -36.66
C ARG A 15 1.07 25.63 -36.57
N LYS A 16 0.13 26.04 -37.42
CA LYS A 16 -1.21 25.43 -37.51
C LYS A 16 -1.13 24.01 -38.08
N LEU A 17 -0.30 23.78 -39.10
CA LEU A 17 -0.06 22.45 -39.67
C LEU A 17 0.56 21.50 -38.65
N ASP A 18 1.52 21.96 -37.85
CA ASP A 18 2.13 21.15 -36.79
C ASP A 18 1.10 20.77 -35.71
N LEU A 19 0.23 21.71 -35.35
CA LEU A 19 -0.84 21.47 -34.38
C LEU A 19 -1.88 20.46 -34.91
N VAL A 20 -2.30 20.62 -36.16
CA VAL A 20 -3.23 19.69 -36.82
C VAL A 20 -2.58 18.32 -37.02
N THR A 21 -1.31 18.26 -37.39
CA THR A 21 -0.57 17.00 -37.58
C THR A 21 -0.45 16.22 -36.28
N ASN A 22 -0.15 16.90 -35.17
CA ASN A 22 -0.12 16.28 -33.85
C ASN A 22 -1.50 15.77 -33.40
N GLN A 23 -2.56 16.54 -33.66
CA GLN A 23 -3.93 16.08 -33.38
C GLN A 23 -4.32 14.88 -34.23
N LEU A 24 -3.94 14.87 -35.51
CA LEU A 24 -4.21 13.76 -36.43
C LEU A 24 -3.45 12.50 -36.01
N ALA A 25 -2.20 12.63 -35.56
CA ALA A 25 -1.40 11.53 -35.04
C ALA A 25 -2.03 10.91 -33.78
N LEU A 26 -2.49 11.74 -32.85
CA LEU A 26 -3.23 11.28 -31.67
C LEU A 26 -4.58 10.64 -32.01
N GLN A 27 -5.26 11.12 -33.06
CA GLN A 27 -6.51 10.54 -33.54
C GLN A 27 -6.29 9.18 -34.21
N GLN A 28 -5.26 9.05 -35.05
CA GLN A 28 -4.90 7.78 -35.68
C GLN A 28 -4.50 6.73 -34.65
N ARG A 29 -3.76 7.12 -33.61
CA ARG A 29 -3.41 6.21 -32.50
C ARG A 29 -4.66 5.70 -31.79
N ARG A 30 -5.60 6.60 -31.44
CA ARG A 30 -6.89 6.21 -30.83
C ARG A 30 -7.72 5.29 -31.74
N GLN A 31 -7.70 5.50 -33.05
CA GLN A 31 -8.38 4.62 -34.00
C GLN A 31 -7.76 3.22 -34.03
N ARG A 32 -6.43 3.10 -33.95
CA ARG A 32 -5.75 1.80 -33.88
C ARG A 32 -6.04 1.06 -32.58
N GLU A 33 -5.92 1.74 -31.44
CA GLU A 33 -6.22 1.18 -30.12
C GLU A 33 -7.70 0.73 -30.04
N ALA A 34 -8.63 1.49 -30.62
CA ALA A 34 -10.04 1.10 -30.70
C ALA A 34 -10.28 -0.12 -31.63
N GLN A 35 -9.51 -0.22 -32.71
CA GLN A 35 -9.60 -1.35 -33.64
C GLN A 35 -9.03 -2.63 -33.02
N GLU A 36 -7.92 -2.53 -32.29
CA GLU A 36 -7.33 -3.63 -31.52
C GLU A 36 -8.29 -4.10 -30.42
N LEU A 37 -8.85 -3.19 -29.64
CA LEU A 37 -9.85 -3.53 -28.62
C LEU A 37 -11.08 -4.21 -29.24
N LYS A 38 -11.54 -3.75 -30.41
CA LYS A 38 -12.66 -4.38 -31.11
C LYS A 38 -12.32 -5.81 -31.55
N GLU A 39 -11.10 -6.04 -32.00
CA GLU A 39 -10.61 -7.36 -32.41
C GLU A 39 -10.50 -8.29 -31.20
N ASP A 40 -9.92 -7.82 -30.09
CA ASP A 40 -9.78 -8.56 -28.84
C ASP A 40 -11.15 -8.89 -28.22
N LEU A 41 -12.06 -7.92 -28.17
CA LEU A 41 -13.43 -8.13 -27.73
C LEU A 41 -14.17 -9.11 -28.64
N GLY A 42 -13.93 -9.04 -29.95
CA GLY A 42 -14.49 -9.99 -30.91
C GLY A 42 -14.04 -11.42 -30.62
N ARG A 43 -12.76 -11.61 -30.28
CA ARG A 43 -12.21 -12.92 -29.89
C ARG A 43 -12.82 -13.43 -28.59
N ILE A 44 -12.82 -12.61 -27.54
CA ILE A 44 -13.40 -12.97 -26.24
C ILE A 44 -14.89 -13.29 -26.38
N ALA A 45 -15.64 -12.49 -27.14
CA ALA A 45 -17.06 -12.74 -27.39
C ALA A 45 -17.27 -14.06 -28.13
N THR A 46 -16.39 -14.39 -29.07
CA THR A 46 -16.44 -15.67 -29.79
C THR A 46 -16.13 -16.84 -28.86
N ASP A 47 -15.11 -16.72 -28.00
CA ASP A 47 -14.71 -17.77 -27.04
C ASP A 47 -15.80 -18.00 -25.98
N VAL A 48 -16.38 -16.92 -25.45
CA VAL A 48 -17.51 -16.99 -24.50
C VAL A 48 -18.74 -17.61 -25.18
N PHE A 49 -19.03 -17.24 -26.43
CA PHE A 49 -20.14 -17.81 -27.18
C PHE A 49 -19.93 -19.31 -27.43
N GLN A 50 -18.73 -19.73 -27.84
CA GLN A 50 -18.40 -21.15 -28.04
C GLN A 50 -18.49 -21.93 -26.73
N THR A 51 -18.00 -21.37 -25.62
CA THR A 51 -18.09 -21.99 -24.30
C THR A 51 -19.55 -22.14 -23.86
N ALA A 52 -20.35 -21.09 -24.05
CA ALA A 52 -21.79 -21.14 -23.77
C ALA A 52 -22.51 -22.19 -24.63
N VAL A 53 -22.13 -22.35 -25.90
CA VAL A 53 -22.70 -23.40 -26.78
C VAL A 53 -22.35 -24.80 -26.28
N VAL A 54 -21.10 -25.02 -25.83
CA VAL A 54 -20.67 -26.32 -25.27
C VAL A 54 -21.37 -26.62 -23.94
N GLU A 55 -21.45 -25.65 -23.02
CA GLU A 55 -22.18 -25.81 -21.76
C GLU A 55 -23.69 -25.99 -21.99
N LEU A 56 -24.26 -25.30 -22.99
CA LEU A 56 -25.66 -25.48 -23.38
C LEU A 56 -25.93 -26.86 -23.98
N ASP A 57 -24.96 -27.49 -24.65
CA ASP A 57 -25.07 -28.87 -25.17
C ASP A 57 -25.10 -29.89 -24.02
N GLU A 58 -24.29 -29.68 -22.97
CA GLU A 58 -24.35 -30.50 -21.74
C GLU A 58 -25.67 -30.33 -20.98
N VAL A 59 -26.23 -29.12 -20.95
CA VAL A 59 -27.51 -28.81 -20.30
C VAL A 59 -28.71 -29.19 -21.19
N ALA A 60 -28.54 -29.33 -22.51
CA ALA A 60 -29.60 -29.66 -23.47
C ALA A 60 -30.26 -31.01 -23.17
N HIS A 61 -29.52 -31.97 -22.58
CA HIS A 61 -30.08 -33.26 -22.15
C HIS A 61 -31.12 -33.14 -21.02
N HIS A 62 -31.18 -31.99 -20.33
CA HIS A 62 -32.17 -31.69 -19.28
C HIS A 62 -33.25 -30.70 -19.74
N PHE A 63 -33.23 -30.28 -21.01
CA PHE A 63 -34.15 -29.27 -21.56
C PHE A 63 -35.17 -29.96 -22.48
N ASP A 64 -36.38 -30.20 -21.98
CA ASP A 64 -37.46 -30.73 -22.80
C ASP A 64 -38.08 -29.61 -23.66
N ALA A 65 -38.53 -29.95 -24.87
CA ALA A 65 -39.29 -29.03 -25.72
C ALA A 65 -40.57 -28.49 -25.03
N SER A 66 -41.09 -29.21 -24.02
CA SER A 66 -42.19 -28.73 -23.18
C SER A 66 -41.80 -27.55 -22.30
N ASP A 67 -40.56 -27.48 -21.84
CA ASP A 67 -40.08 -26.41 -20.96
C ASP A 67 -39.90 -25.10 -21.72
N LEU A 68 -39.52 -25.18 -23.00
CA LEU A 68 -39.53 -24.03 -23.91
C LEU A 68 -40.94 -23.48 -24.12
N TRP A 69 -41.94 -24.35 -24.25
CA TRP A 69 -43.34 -23.92 -24.36
C TRP A 69 -43.87 -23.32 -23.05
N TYR A 70 -43.48 -23.89 -21.91
CA TYR A 70 -43.80 -23.35 -20.59
C TYR A 70 -43.15 -21.98 -20.34
N LEU A 71 -41.87 -21.82 -20.71
CA LEU A 71 -41.16 -20.54 -20.70
C LEU A 71 -41.81 -19.53 -21.64
N GLY A 72 -42.16 -19.92 -22.86
CA GLY A 72 -42.87 -19.07 -23.82
C GLY A 72 -44.21 -18.57 -23.26
N LYS A 73 -45.01 -19.45 -22.64
CA LYS A 73 -46.24 -19.05 -21.94
C LYS A 73 -45.96 -18.14 -20.74
N LYS A 74 -44.92 -18.41 -19.95
CA LYS A 74 -44.55 -17.59 -18.78
C LYS A 74 -44.09 -16.20 -19.20
N LEU A 75 -43.31 -16.10 -20.28
CA LEU A 75 -42.89 -14.84 -20.90
C LEU A 75 -44.11 -14.08 -21.41
N LEU A 76 -44.97 -14.69 -22.23
CA LEU A 76 -46.21 -14.08 -22.73
C LEU A 76 -47.12 -13.58 -21.60
N ARG A 77 -47.25 -14.36 -20.52
CA ARG A 77 -48.02 -13.99 -19.33
C ARG A 77 -47.38 -12.82 -18.57
N ASN A 78 -46.06 -12.72 -18.58
CA ASN A 78 -45.29 -11.65 -17.94
C ASN A 78 -44.92 -10.48 -18.88
N VAL A 79 -45.40 -10.45 -20.13
CA VAL A 79 -45.12 -9.33 -21.06
C VAL A 79 -45.50 -7.99 -20.44
N ARG A 80 -46.58 -7.91 -19.66
CA ARG A 80 -46.96 -6.68 -18.93
C ARG A 80 -45.94 -6.28 -17.88
N ASN A 81 -45.30 -7.23 -17.20
CA ASN A 81 -44.25 -6.93 -16.24
C ASN A 81 -42.97 -6.51 -16.97
N LEU A 82 -42.62 -7.19 -18.06
CA LEU A 82 -41.50 -6.85 -18.93
C LEU A 82 -41.65 -5.44 -19.54
N ALA A 83 -42.85 -5.10 -20.02
CA ALA A 83 -43.19 -3.77 -20.53
C ALA A 83 -43.02 -2.71 -19.43
N ARG A 84 -43.54 -2.94 -18.23
CA ARG A 84 -43.34 -2.02 -17.09
C ARG A 84 -41.87 -1.81 -16.73
N THR A 85 -41.04 -2.85 -16.79
CA THR A 85 -39.58 -2.69 -16.60
C THR A 85 -38.94 -1.93 -17.75
N LEU A 86 -39.42 -2.09 -18.99
CA LEU A 86 -38.97 -1.28 -20.12
C LEU A 86 -39.35 0.20 -19.93
N ASP A 87 -40.57 0.49 -19.46
CA ASP A 87 -41.02 1.84 -19.13
C ASP A 87 -40.18 2.45 -17.97
N GLN A 88 -39.78 1.63 -17.00
CA GLN A 88 -38.85 2.04 -15.94
C GLN A 88 -37.43 2.28 -16.46
N LEU A 89 -36.98 1.52 -17.47
CA LEU A 89 -35.70 1.76 -18.13
C LEU A 89 -35.72 3.07 -18.93
N GLU A 90 -36.86 3.45 -19.50
CA GLU A 90 -37.05 4.77 -20.12
C GLU A 90 -36.90 5.89 -19.07
N SER A 91 -37.51 5.73 -17.89
CA SER A 91 -37.32 6.65 -16.76
C SER A 91 -35.87 6.68 -16.24
N ALA A 92 -35.16 5.55 -16.27
CA ALA A 92 -33.75 5.49 -15.92
C ALA A 92 -32.89 6.21 -16.98
N ASN A 93 -33.22 6.05 -18.26
CA ASN A 93 -32.57 6.77 -19.35
C ASN A 93 -32.78 8.28 -19.22
N ASP A 94 -33.97 8.74 -18.87
CA ASP A 94 -34.25 10.15 -18.59
C ASP A 94 -33.42 10.66 -17.40
N PHE A 95 -33.36 9.90 -16.30
CA PHE A 95 -32.47 10.19 -15.18
C PHE A 95 -30.99 10.24 -15.60
N PHE A 96 -30.53 9.34 -16.47
CA PHE A 96 -29.16 9.36 -17.00
C PHE A 96 -28.89 10.60 -17.85
N GLN A 97 -29.86 11.06 -18.65
CA GLN A 97 -29.73 12.28 -19.43
C GLN A 97 -29.66 13.51 -18.54
N ASP A 98 -30.48 13.56 -17.48
CA ASP A 98 -30.49 14.64 -16.49
C ASP A 98 -29.25 14.65 -15.60
N ALA A 99 -28.73 13.47 -15.24
CA ALA A 99 -27.52 13.32 -14.45
C ALA A 99 -26.24 13.54 -15.27
N LYS A 100 -26.30 13.45 -16.60
CA LYS A 100 -25.15 13.60 -17.51
C LYS A 100 -24.35 14.90 -17.31
N PRO A 101 -24.96 16.09 -17.20
CA PRO A 101 -24.21 17.33 -16.92
C PRO A 101 -23.51 17.31 -15.56
N ILE A 102 -24.19 16.85 -14.50
CA ILE A 102 -23.62 16.76 -13.14
C ILE A 102 -22.49 15.73 -13.10
N ALA A 103 -22.69 14.56 -13.72
CA ALA A 103 -21.69 13.51 -13.80
C ALA A 103 -20.45 13.97 -14.58
N ARG A 104 -20.64 14.80 -15.61
CA ARG A 104 -19.53 15.38 -16.38
C ARG A 104 -18.70 16.34 -15.53
N GLU A 105 -19.34 17.22 -14.77
CA GLU A 105 -18.66 18.15 -13.85
C GLU A 105 -17.91 17.39 -12.75
N ALA A 106 -18.60 16.47 -12.07
CA ALA A 106 -18.00 15.61 -11.05
C ALA A 106 -16.83 14.78 -11.60
N PHE A 107 -16.92 14.30 -12.85
CA PHE A 107 -15.83 13.59 -13.51
C PHE A 107 -14.61 14.48 -13.75
N PHE A 108 -14.82 15.73 -14.19
CA PHE A 108 -13.71 16.68 -14.35
C PHE A 108 -13.07 17.05 -13.01
N ASP A 109 -13.86 17.27 -11.96
CA ASP A 109 -13.33 17.53 -10.61
C ASP A 109 -12.51 16.34 -10.07
N LEU A 110 -12.98 15.12 -10.34
CA LEU A 110 -12.23 13.91 -10.02
C LEU A 110 -10.91 13.86 -10.78
N LEU A 111 -10.91 14.16 -12.08
CA LEU A 111 -9.69 14.20 -12.89
C LEU A 111 -8.70 15.26 -12.38
N TYR A 112 -9.17 16.45 -12.02
CA TYR A 112 -8.31 17.47 -11.41
C TYR A 112 -7.72 17.02 -10.09
N THR A 113 -8.54 16.39 -9.23
CA THR A 113 -8.08 15.87 -7.94
C THR A 113 -7.04 14.77 -8.13
N LEU A 114 -7.27 13.84 -9.06
CA LEU A 114 -6.33 12.77 -9.38
C LEU A 114 -5.03 13.31 -10.01
N ASP A 115 -5.11 14.30 -10.90
CA ASP A 115 -3.94 14.98 -11.47
C ASP A 115 -3.13 15.71 -10.39
N GLU A 116 -3.79 16.37 -9.44
CA GLU A 116 -3.14 17.01 -8.30
C GLU A 116 -2.43 15.99 -7.39
N LEU A 117 -3.07 14.84 -7.14
CA LEU A 117 -2.47 13.74 -6.39
C LEU A 117 -1.26 13.16 -7.12
N ASP A 118 -1.34 12.99 -8.45
CA ASP A 118 -0.22 12.51 -9.26
C ASP A 118 0.95 13.50 -9.27
N ARG A 119 0.68 14.80 -9.49
CA ARG A 119 1.69 15.86 -9.47
C ARG A 119 2.38 16.00 -8.11
N LYS A 120 1.66 15.76 -7.02
CA LYS A 120 2.23 15.72 -5.66
C LYS A 120 2.99 14.41 -5.37
N GLY A 121 2.96 13.44 -6.28
CA GLY A 121 3.69 12.17 -6.17
C GLY A 121 2.99 11.13 -5.31
N TYR A 122 1.69 11.29 -4.99
CA TYR A 122 0.97 10.32 -4.15
C TYR A 122 0.89 8.95 -4.80
N PHE A 123 0.68 8.85 -6.11
CA PHE A 123 0.67 7.56 -6.80
C PHE A 123 2.03 6.88 -6.77
N ALA A 124 3.11 7.63 -6.99
CA ALA A 124 4.46 7.10 -6.90
C ALA A 124 4.75 6.59 -5.47
N PHE A 125 4.48 7.40 -4.46
CA PHE A 125 4.64 7.02 -3.06
C PHE A 125 3.82 5.78 -2.68
N PHE A 126 2.54 5.75 -3.06
CA PHE A 126 1.66 4.61 -2.79
C PHE A 126 2.14 3.34 -3.51
N SER A 127 2.62 3.46 -4.75
CA SER A 127 3.18 2.32 -5.49
C SER A 127 4.42 1.75 -4.81
N GLU A 128 5.31 2.60 -4.29
CA GLU A 128 6.48 2.16 -3.53
C GLU A 128 6.09 1.54 -2.18
N LEU A 129 5.08 2.11 -1.52
CA LEU A 129 4.53 1.53 -0.29
C LEU A 129 3.97 0.12 -0.54
N LEU A 130 3.21 -0.09 -1.62
CA LEU A 130 2.71 -1.42 -2.00
C LEU A 130 3.87 -2.39 -2.29
N LYS A 131 4.95 -1.96 -2.94
CA LYS A 131 6.14 -2.82 -3.16
C LYS A 131 6.81 -3.21 -1.84
N VAL A 132 6.88 -2.29 -0.88
CA VAL A 132 7.40 -2.61 0.46
C VAL A 132 6.48 -3.61 1.15
N LEU A 133 5.17 -3.40 1.12
CA LEU A 133 4.19 -4.33 1.70
C LEU A 133 4.27 -5.72 1.03
N ASP A 134 4.41 -5.78 -0.29
CA ASP A 134 4.58 -7.04 -1.02
C ASP A 134 5.84 -7.80 -0.59
N ARG A 135 6.98 -7.08 -0.43
CA ARG A 135 8.20 -7.68 0.13
C ARG A 135 8.01 -8.17 1.56
N VAL A 136 7.25 -7.45 2.38
CA VAL A 136 6.95 -7.88 3.75
C VAL A 136 6.08 -9.14 3.71
N VAL A 137 4.98 -9.16 2.94
CA VAL A 137 4.08 -10.32 2.85
C VAL A 137 4.75 -11.55 2.23
N THR A 138 5.72 -11.36 1.33
CA THR A 138 6.50 -12.48 0.76
C THR A 138 7.63 -12.96 1.68
N SER A 139 8.16 -12.09 2.55
CA SER A 139 9.26 -12.44 3.46
C SER A 139 8.80 -12.89 4.84
N PHE A 140 7.57 -12.55 5.23
CA PHE A 140 6.98 -12.84 6.52
C PHE A 140 5.70 -13.66 6.33
N THR A 141 5.54 -14.69 7.17
CA THR A 141 4.32 -15.49 7.18
C THR A 141 3.16 -14.71 7.81
N VAL A 142 1.93 -15.19 7.63
CA VAL A 142 0.73 -14.60 8.26
C VAL A 142 0.87 -14.56 9.78
N ASP A 143 1.49 -15.59 10.38
CA ASP A 143 1.74 -15.66 11.81
C ASP A 143 2.78 -14.62 12.27
N ASP A 144 3.81 -14.36 11.46
CA ASP A 144 4.79 -13.31 11.74
C ASP A 144 4.14 -11.92 11.76
N VAL A 145 3.26 -11.63 10.78
CA VAL A 145 2.52 -10.36 10.72
C VAL A 145 1.59 -10.21 11.92
N ARG A 146 0.99 -11.31 12.39
CA ARG A 146 0.15 -11.32 13.60
C ARG A 146 0.96 -11.00 14.85
N LEU A 147 2.11 -11.65 15.02
CA LEU A 147 3.03 -11.38 16.13
C LEU A 147 3.57 -9.93 16.09
N LEU A 148 3.83 -9.39 14.90
CA LEU A 148 4.19 -7.98 14.71
C LEU A 148 3.06 -7.04 15.14
N GLY A 149 1.80 -7.34 14.75
CA GLY A 149 0.63 -6.57 15.15
C GLY A 149 0.39 -6.58 16.66
N GLU A 150 0.55 -7.75 17.29
CA GLU A 150 0.41 -7.91 18.75
C GLU A 150 1.51 -7.16 19.53
N ASN A 151 2.71 -7.05 18.97
CA ASN A 151 3.87 -6.41 19.61
C ASN A 151 4.19 -5.01 19.05
N ILE A 152 3.32 -4.43 18.22
CA ILE A 152 3.63 -3.18 17.51
C ILE A 152 3.91 -2.02 18.47
N VAL A 153 3.18 -1.94 19.59
CA VAL A 153 3.39 -0.91 20.62
C VAL A 153 4.77 -1.04 21.25
N THR A 154 5.20 -2.26 21.57
CA THR A 154 6.53 -2.55 22.13
C THR A 154 7.61 -2.16 21.14
N ILE A 155 7.50 -2.59 19.87
CA ILE A 155 8.47 -2.27 18.82
C ILE A 155 8.58 -0.75 18.63
N LEU A 156 7.46 -0.04 18.51
CA LEU A 156 7.45 1.42 18.34
C LEU A 156 8.01 2.14 19.56
N THR A 157 7.80 1.61 20.77
CA THR A 157 8.38 2.15 22.00
C THR A 157 9.88 1.92 22.06
N THR A 158 10.36 0.74 21.66
CA THR A 158 11.80 0.44 21.55
C THR A 158 12.47 1.35 20.52
N VAL A 159 11.89 1.49 19.33
CA VAL A 159 12.41 2.41 18.30
C VAL A 159 12.45 3.83 18.84
N ARG A 160 11.38 4.31 19.48
CA ARG A 160 11.34 5.62 20.12
C ARG A 160 12.48 5.78 21.13
N ASN A 161 12.69 4.80 22.01
CA ASN A 161 13.73 4.82 23.03
C ASN A 161 15.14 4.83 22.42
N LEU A 162 15.38 4.06 21.34
CA LEU A 162 16.66 4.06 20.62
C LEU A 162 16.91 5.37 19.88
N THR A 163 15.85 6.05 19.43
CA THR A 163 15.95 7.36 18.78
C THR A 163 16.05 8.54 19.76
N GLN A 164 16.11 8.29 21.07
CA GLN A 164 16.35 9.36 22.04
C GLN A 164 17.77 9.93 21.87
N PRO A 165 17.97 11.24 22.07
CA PRO A 165 19.26 11.91 21.85
C PRO A 165 20.44 11.21 22.56
N ASP A 166 20.27 10.86 23.83
CA ASP A 166 21.30 10.22 24.66
C ASP A 166 21.74 8.86 24.09
N MET A 167 20.79 8.07 23.57
CA MET A 167 21.06 6.75 22.97
C MET A 167 21.73 6.88 21.59
N LEU A 168 21.28 7.83 20.77
CA LEU A 168 21.90 8.12 19.48
C LEU A 168 23.35 8.60 19.65
N GLU A 169 23.61 9.44 20.66
CA GLU A 169 24.96 9.89 20.99
C GLU A 169 25.85 8.71 21.43
N ALA A 170 25.35 7.84 22.31
CA ALA A 170 26.08 6.64 22.73
C ALA A 170 26.44 5.73 21.56
N ILE A 171 25.51 5.49 20.63
CA ILE A 171 25.73 4.69 19.42
C ILE A 171 26.77 5.34 18.51
N ASN A 172 26.66 6.66 18.27
CA ASN A 172 27.61 7.39 17.43
C ASN A 172 29.02 7.37 18.03
N ASN A 173 29.15 7.53 19.34
CA ASN A 173 30.41 7.41 20.06
C ASN A 173 31.00 6.00 19.93
N ALA A 174 30.19 4.96 20.10
CA ALA A 174 30.64 3.57 19.94
C ALA A 174 31.11 3.26 18.51
N VAL A 175 30.39 3.74 17.49
CA VAL A 175 30.77 3.58 16.07
C VAL A 175 32.08 4.34 15.76
N SER A 176 32.26 5.53 16.32
CA SER A 176 33.50 6.31 16.19
C SER A 176 34.69 5.57 16.81
N VAL A 177 34.51 5.03 18.02
CA VAL A 177 35.54 4.21 18.70
C VAL A 177 35.88 2.98 17.85
N TYR A 178 34.90 2.24 17.33
CA TYR A 178 35.13 1.08 16.49
C TYR A 178 35.94 1.39 15.22
N LYS A 179 35.64 2.50 14.53
CA LYS A 179 36.40 2.95 13.35
C LYS A 179 37.86 3.31 13.68
N ASN A 180 38.12 3.77 14.89
CA ASN A 180 39.44 4.22 15.34
C ASN A 180 40.27 3.10 16.00
N LEU A 181 39.68 1.93 16.24
CA LEU A 181 40.41 0.76 16.69
C LEU A 181 41.04 0.06 15.47
N THR A 182 42.35 0.19 15.30
CA THR A 182 43.10 -0.66 14.36
C THR A 182 43.04 -2.09 14.89
N ILE A 183 42.23 -2.94 14.26
CA ILE A 183 41.83 -4.29 14.76
C ILE A 183 43.01 -5.28 14.90
N SER A 184 44.21 -4.94 14.46
CA SER A 184 45.39 -5.77 14.68
C SER A 184 46.07 -5.46 16.01
N VAL A 185 45.65 -6.16 17.07
CA VAL A 185 46.45 -6.27 18.30
C VAL A 185 47.64 -7.18 18.00
N GLU A 186 48.68 -6.60 17.41
CA GLU A 186 49.86 -7.33 16.91
C GLU A 186 50.97 -7.49 17.98
N GLN A 187 50.72 -7.05 19.22
CA GLN A 187 51.69 -7.16 20.30
C GLN A 187 51.17 -8.06 21.42
N GLU A 188 51.92 -9.12 21.71
CA GLU A 188 51.75 -9.95 22.90
C GLU A 188 51.77 -9.07 24.16
N ILE A 189 50.61 -8.93 24.80
CA ILE A 189 50.49 -8.11 25.99
C ILE A 189 51.08 -8.89 27.17
N SER A 190 52.26 -8.48 27.63
CA SER A 190 52.90 -9.08 28.81
C SER A 190 52.05 -8.90 30.09
N TYR A 191 52.00 -9.93 30.95
CA TYR A 191 51.28 -9.89 32.25
C TYR A 191 51.62 -8.67 33.12
N ARG A 192 52.85 -8.18 33.07
CA ARG A 192 53.26 -6.96 33.79
C ARG A 192 52.62 -5.69 33.21
N ARG A 193 52.48 -5.62 31.89
CA ARG A 193 51.82 -4.50 31.21
C ARG A 193 50.32 -4.51 31.51
N LEU A 194 49.67 -5.67 31.51
CA LEU A 194 48.27 -5.80 31.95
C LEU A 194 48.06 -5.27 33.36
N LEU A 195 48.91 -5.68 34.32
CA LEU A 195 48.78 -5.24 35.71
C LEU A 195 48.98 -3.71 35.86
N LYS A 196 49.82 -3.11 35.01
CA LYS A 196 50.00 -1.66 34.95
C LYS A 196 48.76 -0.98 34.34
N GLU A 197 48.17 -1.58 33.32
CA GLU A 197 46.97 -1.09 32.64
C GLU A 197 45.75 -1.07 33.57
N PHE A 198 45.59 -2.07 34.44
CA PHE A 198 44.56 -2.05 35.50
C PHE A 198 44.65 -0.88 36.47
N ARG A 199 45.81 -0.20 36.53
CA ARG A 199 46.02 0.95 37.43
C ARG A 199 45.82 2.29 36.73
N THR A 200 45.57 2.32 35.42
CA THR A 200 45.35 3.56 34.68
C THR A 200 44.02 4.21 35.10
N PRO A 201 43.92 5.56 35.08
CA PRO A 201 42.70 6.25 35.45
C PRO A 201 41.52 5.90 34.52
N GLU A 202 41.78 5.60 33.25
CA GLU A 202 40.80 5.16 32.25
C GLU A 202 40.17 3.83 32.66
N MET A 203 41.00 2.81 32.95
CA MET A 203 40.52 1.48 33.35
C MET A 203 39.77 1.51 34.68
N ARG A 204 40.23 2.31 35.65
CA ARG A 204 39.53 2.49 36.93
C ARG A 204 38.16 3.15 36.77
N ARG A 205 38.06 4.15 35.89
CA ARG A 205 36.78 4.80 35.56
C ARG A 205 35.84 3.83 34.85
N GLY A 206 36.35 3.02 33.90
CA GLY A 206 35.58 1.99 33.21
C GLY A 206 35.04 0.93 34.17
N LEU A 207 35.86 0.43 35.09
CA LEU A 207 35.43 -0.52 36.13
C LEU A 207 34.39 0.10 37.08
N ALA A 208 34.58 1.35 37.50
CA ALA A 208 33.61 2.04 38.35
C ALA A 208 32.25 2.22 37.64
N PHE A 209 32.27 2.61 36.36
CA PHE A 209 31.07 2.66 35.53
C PHE A 209 30.40 1.30 35.41
N GLY A 210 31.15 0.24 35.09
CA GLY A 210 30.62 -1.12 34.98
C GLY A 210 29.95 -1.59 36.28
N ILE A 211 30.58 -1.32 37.43
CA ILE A 211 30.00 -1.64 38.74
C ILE A 211 28.69 -0.85 38.99
N GLN A 212 28.65 0.44 38.64
CA GLN A 212 27.44 1.26 38.79
C GLN A 212 26.32 0.80 37.85
N PHE A 213 26.66 0.46 36.60
CA PHE A 213 25.73 -0.08 35.62
C PHE A 213 25.09 -1.38 36.11
N LEU A 214 25.90 -2.33 36.59
CA LEU A 214 25.41 -3.59 37.14
C LEU A 214 24.53 -3.40 38.38
N LYS A 215 24.89 -2.46 39.26
CA LYS A 215 24.05 -2.11 40.42
C LYS A 215 22.70 -1.55 40.00
N ASN A 216 22.67 -0.68 39.00
CA ASN A 216 21.43 -0.08 38.50
C ASN A 216 20.55 -1.11 37.77
N LEU A 217 21.16 -2.04 37.05
CA LEU A 217 20.46 -3.14 36.38
C LEU A 217 19.77 -4.05 37.40
N ALA A 218 20.52 -4.51 38.42
CA ALA A 218 19.98 -5.35 39.48
C ALA A 218 18.91 -4.63 40.34
N ALA A 219 19.06 -3.32 40.58
CA ALA A 219 18.07 -2.53 41.30
C ALA A 219 16.75 -2.35 40.52
N ASN A 220 16.82 -2.27 39.19
CA ASN A 220 15.64 -2.19 38.33
C ASN A 220 14.93 -3.54 38.19
N GLU A 221 15.67 -4.66 38.10
CA GLU A 221 15.07 -6.00 38.12
C GLU A 221 14.33 -6.29 39.44
N ASN A 222 14.90 -5.92 40.59
CA ASN A 222 14.25 -6.09 41.88
C ASN A 222 12.99 -5.23 42.05
N LYS A 223 12.94 -4.03 41.44
CA LYS A 223 11.72 -3.20 41.43
C LYS A 223 10.57 -3.80 40.63
N SER A 224 10.88 -4.58 39.59
CA SER A 224 9.87 -5.31 38.81
C SER A 224 9.35 -6.56 39.53
N ALA A 225 10.15 -7.15 40.44
CA ALA A 225 9.72 -8.30 41.26
C ALA A 225 8.83 -7.89 42.45
N ASP A 226 9.16 -6.78 43.13
CA ASP A 226 8.46 -6.28 44.33
C ASP A 226 7.05 -5.72 44.05
N GLY A 227 6.72 -5.47 42.77
CA GLY A 227 5.40 -5.00 42.34
C GLY A 227 4.32 -6.08 42.22
N THR A 228 4.63 -7.34 42.49
CA THR A 228 3.70 -8.48 42.29
C THR A 228 3.21 -9.12 43.60
N GLU A 229 3.72 -8.72 44.77
CA GLU A 229 3.38 -9.35 46.07
C GLU A 229 2.34 -8.58 46.91
N LEU A 230 1.73 -7.50 46.41
CA LEU A 230 0.75 -6.71 47.18
C LEU A 230 -0.72 -6.83 46.74
N THR A 231 -1.10 -7.82 45.93
CA THR A 231 -2.52 -8.03 45.55
C THR A 231 -3.20 -9.28 46.10
N GLU A 232 -2.49 -10.15 46.83
CA GLU A 232 -3.12 -11.35 47.42
C GLU A 232 -3.48 -11.19 48.92
N ALA A 233 -2.88 -10.23 49.65
CA ALA A 233 -3.18 -10.05 51.07
C ALA A 233 -4.48 -9.26 51.37
N ASP A 234 -5.00 -8.48 50.40
CA ASP A 234 -6.19 -7.64 50.60
C ASP A 234 -7.51 -8.30 50.14
N THR A 235 -7.48 -9.55 49.65
CA THR A 235 -8.70 -10.25 49.20
C THR A 235 -9.33 -11.18 50.25
N GLU A 236 -8.67 -11.44 51.38
CA GLU A 236 -9.27 -12.25 52.46
C GLU A 236 -10.00 -11.42 53.54
N GLU A 237 -9.80 -10.09 53.63
CA GLU A 237 -10.46 -9.24 54.65
C GLU A 237 -11.83 -8.66 54.21
N LEU A 238 -12.33 -9.01 53.02
CA LEU A 238 -13.68 -8.63 52.56
C LEU A 238 -14.66 -9.81 52.41
N ALA A 239 -14.24 -11.04 52.74
CA ALA A 239 -15.12 -12.22 52.71
C ALA A 239 -15.76 -12.57 54.07
N HIS A 240 -15.36 -11.90 55.17
CA HIS A 240 -15.87 -12.17 56.53
C HIS A 240 -16.65 -11.02 57.20
N ALA A 241 -16.96 -9.95 56.48
CA ALA A 241 -17.94 -8.94 56.95
C ALA A 241 -19.29 -9.15 56.25
N ASN A 242 -20.00 -10.21 56.69
CA ASN A 242 -21.43 -10.39 56.50
C ASN A 242 -22.11 -10.19 57.86
#